data_AF-A0AAV4F8M2-F1
#
_entry.id   AF-A0AAV4F8M2-F1
#
_cell.length_a   1.000
_cell.length_b   1.000
_cell.length_c   1.000
_cell.angle_alpha   90.00
_cell.angle_beta   90.00
_cell.angle_gamma   90.00
#
_symmetry.space_group_name_H-M   'P 1'
#
loop_
_entity.id
_entity.type
_entity.pdbx_description
1 polymer ?
#
loop_
_entity_poly.entity_id
_entity_poly.type
_entity_poly.pdbx_seq_one_letter_code
_entity_poly.pdbx_strand_id
1 'polypeptide(L)'
;MKMCEVLSCSFPEWYEQFKHITYRSAIITLPRSFMEYLNTDSVVLPENSNHGLYPKSSNMVLNEDDDDPDLRDEDLLKQYEDDWSTSASTQAESKFPDFKDFDDQVTSAIKQLGGRVFPKLNWSSPKDATWISFDKTLLCTCPSDIYLLLKSSEFISHDTDQPFIKCEDFNEASSALPVEYCLVLREWHPPDPSTEFRCFVKDNQLIGICQRNSTKFYPYIKREKSLIVEDISRFFRTKISGRFPQPSYVFDVTRPRQGSTTLVDFNPFGEVTDGVLFSWDELPSLDASCDIDNKGEKVPQFRCVESEEGVKAADYANYAIPLDIQDLVAGEDPYKFMDLMKMKIQSAEGDDSSSEDESPCEQRKEKSNESGQCSSKGNFSKSAAEIDKQSDR
;
A
#
# COMPACT_ATOMS: atom_id res chain seq x y z
N MET A 1 19.68 5.30 13.73
CA MET A 1 18.83 6.48 13.47
C MET A 1 18.49 7.17 14.78
N LYS A 2 18.35 8.49 14.77
CA LYS A 2 18.00 9.29 15.95
C LYS A 2 16.62 9.94 15.84
N MET A 3 15.99 10.26 16.96
CA MET A 3 14.69 10.93 17.00
C MET A 3 14.69 12.26 16.24
N CYS A 4 15.78 13.03 16.31
CA CYS A 4 15.89 14.30 15.59
C CYS A 4 15.88 14.14 14.06
N GLU A 5 16.33 12.99 13.54
CA GLU A 5 16.31 12.69 12.10
C GLU A 5 14.87 12.43 11.64
N VAL A 6 14.08 11.72 12.45
CA VAL A 6 12.65 11.50 12.22
C VAL A 6 11.88 12.82 12.28
N LEU A 7 12.10 13.62 13.33
CA LEU A 7 11.46 14.92 13.48
C LEU A 7 11.77 15.86 12.31
N SER A 8 13.02 15.89 11.83
CA SER A 8 13.42 16.71 10.67
C SER A 8 12.71 16.32 9.37
N CYS A 9 12.19 15.10 9.28
CA CYS A 9 11.42 14.61 8.14
C CYS A 9 9.92 14.88 8.27
N SER A 10 9.46 15.40 9.41
CA SER A 10 8.06 15.82 9.61
C SER A 10 7.71 16.92 8.61
N PHE A 11 6.56 16.79 7.94
CA PHE A 11 6.14 17.67 6.86
C PHE A 11 6.23 19.18 7.20
N PRO A 12 5.75 19.65 8.36
CA PRO A 12 5.85 21.07 8.72
C PRO A 12 7.29 21.59 8.83
N GLU A 13 8.24 20.74 9.22
CA GLU A 13 9.63 21.14 9.46
C GLU A 13 10.36 21.53 8.16
N TRP A 14 10.07 20.82 7.07
CA TRP A 14 10.74 21.07 5.79
C TRP A 14 9.89 21.86 4.79
N TYR A 15 8.56 21.84 4.90
CA TYR A 15 7.68 22.38 3.87
C TYR A 15 7.93 23.85 3.56
N GLU A 16 8.04 24.73 4.56
CA GLU A 16 8.22 26.17 4.30
C GLU A 16 9.55 26.48 3.59
N GLN A 17 10.61 25.72 3.86
CA GLN A 17 11.89 25.87 3.18
C GLN A 17 11.85 25.39 1.71
N PHE A 18 11.07 24.35 1.42
CA PHE A 18 11.02 23.71 0.10
C PHE A 18 9.71 23.96 -0.68
N LYS A 19 8.85 24.86 -0.19
CA LYS A 19 7.55 25.23 -0.78
C LYS A 19 7.59 25.56 -2.27
N HIS A 20 8.70 26.14 -2.73
CA HIS A 20 8.92 26.57 -4.11
C HIS A 20 9.34 25.44 -5.07
N ILE A 21 9.61 24.23 -4.56
CA ILE A 21 10.00 23.05 -5.34
C ILE A 21 9.12 21.82 -5.09
N THR A 22 8.05 21.96 -4.30
CA THR A 22 7.12 20.87 -3.95
C THR A 22 5.68 21.26 -4.27
N TYR A 23 4.75 20.35 -4.06
CA TYR A 23 3.33 20.57 -4.29
C TYR A 23 2.73 21.47 -3.22
N ARG A 24 1.83 22.35 -3.66
CA ARG A 24 1.10 23.25 -2.76
C ARG A 24 0.32 22.43 -1.74
N SER A 25 0.53 22.73 -0.47
CA SER A 25 -0.06 22.03 0.66
C SER A 25 -0.53 23.01 1.75
N ALA A 26 -1.54 22.61 2.50
CA ALA A 26 -2.02 23.25 3.71
C ALA A 26 -1.76 22.32 4.91
N ILE A 27 -1.42 22.91 6.05
CA ILE A 27 -1.09 22.19 7.29
C ILE A 27 -2.12 22.62 8.34
N ILE A 28 -2.76 21.65 8.98
CA ILE A 28 -3.78 21.86 10.01
C ILE A 28 -3.36 21.06 11.24
N THR A 29 -3.16 21.69 12.40
CA THR A 29 -2.88 20.98 13.65
C THR A 29 -4.04 20.05 14.01
N LEU A 30 -3.73 18.80 14.39
CA LEU A 30 -4.74 17.84 14.81
C LEU A 30 -5.23 18.15 16.24
N PRO A 31 -6.54 18.31 16.45
CA PRO A 31 -7.11 18.37 17.79
C PRO A 31 -6.84 17.08 18.56
N ARG A 32 -6.63 17.17 19.89
CA ARG A 32 -6.46 15.99 20.74
C ARG A 32 -7.64 15.02 20.66
N SER A 33 -8.86 15.55 20.57
CA SER A 33 -10.07 14.73 20.40
C SER A 33 -10.07 13.95 19.08
N PHE A 34 -9.45 14.50 18.02
CA PHE A 34 -9.31 13.80 16.74
C PHE A 34 -8.22 12.71 16.82
N MET A 35 -7.13 12.96 17.54
CA MET A 35 -6.11 11.94 17.81
C MET A 35 -6.69 10.76 18.61
N GLU A 36 -7.46 11.04 19.65
CA GLU A 36 -8.18 10.01 20.41
C GLU A 36 -9.13 9.21 19.49
N TYR A 37 -9.81 9.89 18.57
CA TYR A 37 -10.64 9.25 17.56
C TYR A 37 -9.85 8.36 16.60
N LEU A 38 -8.69 8.79 16.09
CA LEU A 38 -7.86 7.94 15.22
C LEU A 38 -7.44 6.65 15.93
N ASN A 39 -7.15 6.72 17.24
CA ASN A 39 -6.71 5.59 18.05
C ASN A 39 -7.85 4.67 18.54
N THR A 40 -9.09 4.89 18.11
CA THR A 40 -10.20 3.96 18.39
C THR A 40 -10.35 2.94 17.27
N ASP A 41 -10.51 1.66 17.62
CA ASP A 41 -10.58 0.53 16.68
C ASP A 41 -11.79 0.57 15.72
N SER A 42 -12.84 1.34 16.04
CA SER A 42 -14.05 1.43 15.21
C SER A 42 -13.95 2.53 14.16
N VAL A 43 -14.25 2.20 12.90
CA VAL A 43 -14.45 3.17 11.82
C VAL A 43 -15.87 3.72 11.89
N VAL A 44 -16.10 4.68 12.79
CA VAL A 44 -17.37 5.42 12.88
C VAL A 44 -17.15 6.81 12.28
N LEU A 45 -17.84 7.14 11.19
CA LEU A 45 -17.82 8.47 10.61
C LEU A 45 -18.85 9.38 11.32
N PRO A 46 -18.63 10.71 11.39
CA PRO A 46 -19.62 11.66 11.93
C PRO A 46 -20.99 11.56 11.21
N GLU A 47 -22.13 11.74 11.93
CA GLU A 47 -23.49 11.63 11.35
C GLU A 47 -23.72 12.55 10.14
N ASN A 48 -23.09 13.74 10.15
CA ASN A 48 -23.22 14.75 9.09
C ASN A 48 -22.20 14.59 7.96
N SER A 49 -21.61 13.40 7.81
CA SER A 49 -20.64 13.10 6.77
C SER A 49 -21.23 13.33 5.37
N ASN A 50 -20.71 14.33 4.66
CA ASN A 50 -21.04 14.56 3.26
C ASN A 50 -20.32 13.52 2.40
N HIS A 51 -21.01 12.89 1.46
CA HIS A 51 -20.43 11.87 0.55
C HIS A 51 -19.53 12.46 -0.56
N GLY A 52 -19.15 13.73 -0.46
CA GLY A 52 -18.26 14.39 -1.42
C GLY A 52 -18.79 14.33 -2.85
N LEU A 53 -17.98 13.80 -3.77
CA LEU A 53 -18.36 13.57 -5.18
C LEU A 53 -19.25 12.34 -5.39
N TYR A 54 -19.34 11.46 -4.40
CA TYR A 54 -20.10 10.22 -4.52
C TYR A 54 -21.54 10.52 -4.15
N PRO A 55 -22.53 10.12 -4.98
CA PRO A 55 -23.90 10.17 -4.55
C PRO A 55 -24.02 9.32 -3.28
N LYS A 56 -24.87 9.74 -2.32
CA LYS A 56 -25.36 8.82 -1.30
C LYS A 56 -25.74 7.56 -2.04
N SER A 57 -25.11 6.43 -1.73
CA SER A 57 -25.73 5.16 -1.97
C SER A 57 -27.02 5.23 -1.16
N SER A 58 -28.10 5.69 -1.82
CA SER A 58 -29.36 5.00 -1.66
C SER A 58 -28.97 3.54 -1.79
N ASN A 59 -28.88 2.82 -0.66
CA ASN A 59 -29.16 1.39 -0.70
C ASN A 59 -30.26 1.21 -1.72
N MET A 60 -30.00 0.47 -2.79
CA MET A 60 -30.81 0.39 -4.01
C MET A 60 -32.29 0.64 -3.69
N VAL A 61 -32.73 1.90 -3.83
CA VAL A 61 -34.14 2.14 -4.12
C VAL A 61 -34.18 1.86 -5.60
N LEU A 62 -34.26 0.55 -5.91
CA LEU A 62 -34.86 0.09 -7.14
C LEU A 62 -36.08 0.97 -7.33
N ASN A 63 -36.12 1.71 -8.43
CA ASN A 63 -37.28 2.52 -8.78
C ASN A 63 -38.52 1.65 -8.59
N GLU A 64 -39.57 2.20 -7.98
CA GLU A 64 -40.84 1.53 -7.61
C GLU A 64 -41.64 0.96 -8.80
N ASP A 65 -41.03 0.79 -9.98
CA ASP A 65 -41.67 0.39 -11.23
C ASP A 65 -41.22 -1.00 -11.75
N ASP A 66 -40.30 -1.70 -11.08
CA ASP A 66 -39.93 -3.10 -11.38
C ASP A 66 -40.06 -3.95 -10.09
N ASP A 67 -41.32 -4.09 -9.64
CA ASP A 67 -41.72 -5.01 -8.57
C ASP A 67 -41.63 -6.46 -9.07
N ASP A 68 -40.45 -7.07 -8.94
CA ASP A 68 -40.32 -8.53 -8.89
C ASP A 68 -40.42 -8.99 -7.41
N PRO A 69 -41.56 -9.54 -6.97
CA PRO A 69 -41.82 -9.88 -5.58
C PRO A 69 -40.97 -11.05 -5.04
N ASP A 70 -40.20 -11.74 -5.89
CA ASP A 70 -39.40 -12.91 -5.50
C ASP A 70 -37.95 -12.57 -5.08
N LEU A 71 -37.53 -11.30 -5.10
CA LEU A 71 -36.14 -10.88 -4.81
C LEU A 71 -35.94 -10.03 -3.55
N ARG A 72 -37.01 -9.68 -2.82
CA ARG A 72 -36.92 -9.00 -1.51
C ARG A 72 -37.45 -9.90 -0.41
N ASP A 73 -36.63 -10.86 -0.02
CA ASP A 73 -36.88 -11.58 1.22
C ASP A 73 -36.49 -10.65 2.40
N GLU A 74 -37.47 -9.93 2.95
CA GLU A 74 -37.29 -9.05 4.12
C GLU A 74 -36.67 -9.81 5.31
N ASP A 75 -36.89 -11.12 5.40
CA ASP A 75 -36.33 -11.95 6.46
C ASP A 75 -34.83 -12.24 6.23
N LEU A 76 -34.37 -12.39 4.98
CA LEU A 76 -32.93 -12.46 4.67
C LEU A 76 -32.23 -11.13 4.97
N LEU A 77 -32.84 -9.99 4.65
CA LEU A 77 -32.23 -8.68 4.92
C LEU A 77 -32.05 -8.43 6.43
N LYS A 78 -33.06 -8.79 7.25
CA LYS A 78 -32.96 -8.73 8.72
C LYS A 78 -31.91 -9.69 9.26
N GLN A 79 -31.77 -10.87 8.65
CA GLN A 79 -30.78 -11.86 9.07
C GLN A 79 -29.34 -11.39 8.78
N TYR A 80 -29.10 -10.66 7.68
CA TYR A 80 -27.79 -10.03 7.42
C TYR A 80 -27.52 -8.81 8.31
N GLU A 81 -28.54 -8.02 8.66
CA GLU A 81 -28.40 -6.94 9.64
C GLU A 81 -28.09 -7.46 11.05
N ASP A 82 -28.68 -8.60 11.45
CA ASP A 82 -28.40 -9.27 12.73
C ASP A 82 -27.02 -9.96 12.76
N ASP A 83 -26.51 -10.49 11.64
CA ASP A 83 -25.21 -11.21 11.60
C ASP A 83 -24.00 -10.27 11.51
N TRP A 84 -24.16 -9.05 10.96
CA TRP A 84 -23.15 -7.99 11.08
C TRP A 84 -23.25 -7.22 12.41
N SER A 85 -24.39 -7.32 13.10
CA SER A 85 -24.55 -6.84 14.47
C SER A 85 -23.90 -7.83 15.42
N THR A 86 -22.57 -7.73 15.58
CA THR A 86 -21.86 -8.45 16.64
C THR A 86 -22.66 -8.35 17.95
N SER A 87 -23.03 -9.50 18.49
CA SER A 87 -23.84 -9.70 19.70
C SER A 87 -23.11 -9.30 21.00
N ALA A 88 -22.28 -8.26 20.92
CA ALA A 88 -21.65 -7.52 22.01
C ALA A 88 -22.11 -6.05 22.04
N SER A 89 -23.08 -5.66 21.22
CA SER A 89 -23.69 -4.33 21.19
C SER A 89 -24.70 -4.11 22.33
N THR A 90 -24.30 -4.42 23.57
CA THR A 90 -24.90 -3.80 24.75
C THR A 90 -24.55 -2.31 24.77
N GLN A 91 -25.47 -1.47 24.30
CA GLN A 91 -25.71 -0.09 24.73
C GLN A 91 -24.51 0.68 25.30
N ALA A 92 -23.45 0.86 24.52
CA ALA A 92 -22.68 2.08 24.61
C ALA A 92 -23.23 2.96 23.50
N GLU A 93 -23.82 4.11 23.84
CA GLU A 93 -24.10 5.17 22.88
C GLU A 93 -22.82 5.37 22.04
N SER A 94 -22.81 4.92 20.79
CA SER A 94 -21.73 5.19 19.86
C SER A 94 -21.81 6.68 19.59
N LYS A 95 -21.15 7.47 20.47
CA LYS A 95 -21.07 8.91 20.37
C LYS A 95 -20.41 9.21 19.04
N PHE A 96 -21.22 9.63 18.09
CA PHE A 96 -20.70 10.10 16.82
C PHE A 96 -19.73 11.24 17.11
N PRO A 97 -18.49 11.15 16.63
CA PRO A 97 -17.52 12.20 16.88
C PRO A 97 -17.97 13.46 16.14
N ASP A 98 -18.05 14.59 16.86
CA ASP A 98 -18.34 15.90 16.29
C ASP A 98 -17.08 16.76 16.33
N PHE A 99 -16.60 17.15 15.14
CA PHE A 99 -15.38 17.91 14.94
C PHE A 99 -15.64 19.22 14.19
N LYS A 100 -16.79 19.85 14.41
CA LYS A 100 -17.23 21.03 13.63
C LYS A 100 -16.13 22.06 13.30
N ASP A 101 -15.35 22.52 14.28
CA ASP A 101 -14.30 23.53 14.06
C ASP A 101 -13.13 23.00 13.20
N PHE A 102 -12.84 21.70 13.30
CA PHE A 102 -11.81 21.04 12.49
C PHE A 102 -12.35 20.72 11.09
N ASP A 103 -13.60 20.29 10.97
CA ASP A 103 -14.31 20.12 9.69
C ASP A 103 -14.35 21.41 8.87
N ASP A 104 -14.62 22.54 9.53
CA ASP A 104 -14.62 23.87 8.90
C ASP A 104 -13.22 24.24 8.38
N GLN A 105 -12.15 23.92 9.14
CA GLN A 105 -10.76 24.13 8.71
C GLN A 105 -10.38 23.24 7.52
N VAL A 106 -10.72 21.95 7.59
CA VAL A 106 -10.47 20.97 6.52
C VAL A 106 -11.20 21.38 5.25
N THR A 107 -12.49 21.73 5.36
CA THR A 107 -13.32 22.17 4.23
C THR A 107 -12.76 23.46 3.60
N SER A 108 -12.30 24.41 4.41
CA SER A 108 -11.66 25.64 3.93
C SER A 108 -10.36 25.33 3.17
N ALA A 109 -9.51 24.45 3.72
CA ALA A 109 -8.26 24.05 3.07
C ALA A 109 -8.50 23.31 1.74
N ILE A 110 -9.47 22.40 1.69
CA ILE A 110 -9.88 21.71 0.45
C ILE A 110 -10.26 22.74 -0.63
N LYS A 111 -11.10 23.72 -0.29
CA LYS A 111 -11.49 24.80 -1.22
C LYS A 111 -10.30 25.61 -1.71
N GLN A 112 -9.36 25.96 -0.81
CA GLN A 112 -8.17 26.74 -1.16
C GLN A 112 -7.20 25.99 -2.09
N LEU A 113 -7.21 24.66 -2.05
CA LEU A 113 -6.39 23.75 -2.86
C LEU A 113 -7.10 23.27 -4.13
N GLY A 114 -8.23 23.88 -4.52
CA GLY A 114 -8.93 23.56 -5.77
C GLY A 114 -9.98 22.46 -5.67
N GLY A 115 -10.41 22.10 -4.46
CA GLY A 115 -11.51 21.16 -4.21
C GLY A 115 -11.12 19.68 -4.25
N ARG A 116 -9.87 19.37 -4.56
CA ARG A 116 -9.33 18.00 -4.66
C ARG A 116 -8.00 17.96 -3.94
N VAL A 117 -7.89 17.08 -2.94
CA VAL A 117 -6.70 17.00 -2.10
C VAL A 117 -6.22 15.57 -1.90
N PHE A 118 -4.96 15.45 -1.51
CA PHE A 118 -4.31 14.24 -1.03
C PHE A 118 -4.00 14.41 0.46
N PRO A 119 -4.49 13.55 1.36
CA PRO A 119 -4.21 13.64 2.80
C PRO A 119 -2.92 12.90 3.18
N LYS A 120 -2.19 13.42 4.17
CA LYS A 120 -1.16 12.71 4.93
C LYS A 120 -1.02 13.28 6.35
N LEU A 121 -0.38 12.56 7.25
CA LEU A 121 0.05 13.10 8.54
C LEU A 121 1.47 13.68 8.44
N ASN A 122 2.15 13.82 9.58
CA ASN A 122 3.50 14.33 9.71
C ASN A 122 4.48 13.63 8.74
N TRP A 123 4.42 12.30 8.64
CA TRP A 123 5.37 11.53 7.83
C TRP A 123 4.67 10.71 6.76
N SER A 124 3.65 9.96 7.12
CA SER A 124 3.05 8.93 6.28
C SER A 124 1.74 9.38 5.64
N SER A 125 1.50 8.88 4.43
CA SER A 125 0.23 8.98 3.71
C SER A 125 -0.49 7.63 3.70
N PRO A 126 -1.83 7.59 3.73
CA PRO A 126 -2.62 6.35 3.89
C PRO A 126 -2.70 5.51 2.59
N LYS A 127 -1.56 5.22 1.96
CA LYS A 127 -1.46 4.52 0.65
C LYS A 127 -1.94 3.07 0.72
N ASP A 128 -1.70 2.44 1.85
CA ASP A 128 -2.20 1.13 2.24
C ASP A 128 -3.73 1.10 2.37
N ALA A 129 -4.38 2.22 2.71
CA ALA A 129 -5.85 2.32 2.81
C ALA A 129 -6.56 2.62 1.47
N THR A 130 -5.89 2.53 0.33
CA THR A 130 -6.55 2.78 -0.98
C THR A 130 -7.72 1.82 -1.26
N TRP A 131 -7.75 0.65 -0.62
CA TRP A 131 -8.81 -0.34 -0.79
C TRP A 131 -10.18 0.08 -0.25
N ILE A 132 -10.23 0.97 0.76
CA ILE A 132 -11.50 1.45 1.34
C ILE A 132 -12.11 2.61 0.53
N SER A 133 -11.31 3.29 -0.29
CA SER A 133 -11.80 4.38 -1.14
C SER A 133 -12.63 3.85 -2.32
N PHE A 134 -13.74 4.54 -2.62
CA PHE A 134 -14.65 4.19 -3.71
C PHE A 134 -13.99 4.18 -5.09
N ASP A 135 -13.05 5.08 -5.36
CA ASP A 135 -12.34 5.18 -6.64
C ASP A 135 -10.98 4.47 -6.62
N LYS A 136 -10.63 3.80 -5.52
CA LYS A 136 -9.31 3.20 -5.27
C LYS A 136 -8.15 4.20 -5.39
N THR A 137 -8.42 5.48 -5.12
CA THR A 137 -7.39 6.52 -5.09
C THR A 137 -7.30 7.18 -3.71
N LEU A 138 -6.32 8.07 -3.56
CA LEU A 138 -6.13 8.91 -2.36
C LEU A 138 -6.73 10.31 -2.55
N LEU A 139 -7.62 10.46 -3.52
CA LEU A 139 -8.34 11.70 -3.77
C LEU A 139 -9.41 11.89 -2.70
N CYS A 140 -9.33 13.01 -1.99
CA CYS A 140 -10.36 13.45 -1.07
C CYS A 140 -10.98 14.77 -1.53
N THR A 141 -12.28 14.90 -1.30
CA THR A 141 -13.07 16.09 -1.64
C THR A 141 -13.89 16.62 -0.47
N CYS A 142 -14.04 15.84 0.59
CA CYS A 142 -14.68 16.24 1.84
C CYS A 142 -13.91 15.68 3.06
N PRO A 143 -14.23 16.15 4.29
CA PRO A 143 -13.64 15.60 5.52
C PRO A 143 -13.87 14.09 5.68
N SER A 144 -15.04 13.58 5.29
CA SER A 144 -15.38 12.16 5.44
C SER A 144 -14.47 11.25 4.62
N ASP A 145 -14.09 11.64 3.40
CA ASP A 145 -13.11 10.92 2.57
C ASP A 145 -11.76 10.80 3.30
N ILE A 146 -11.34 11.88 3.96
CA ILE A 146 -10.08 11.95 4.71
C ILE A 146 -10.14 11.03 5.93
N TYR A 147 -11.23 11.09 6.69
CA TYR A 147 -11.36 10.32 7.93
C TYR A 147 -11.38 8.83 7.63
N LEU A 148 -12.08 8.42 6.58
CA LEU A 148 -12.12 7.04 6.13
C LEU A 148 -10.70 6.52 5.81
N LEU A 149 -9.94 7.24 4.99
CA LEU A 149 -8.58 6.84 4.62
C LEU A 149 -7.63 6.81 5.82
N LEU A 150 -7.66 7.84 6.67
CA LEU A 150 -6.77 7.90 7.83
C LEU A 150 -7.06 6.80 8.85
N LYS A 151 -8.34 6.48 9.10
CA LYS A 151 -8.73 5.41 10.04
C LYS A 151 -8.45 4.01 9.53
N SER A 152 -8.40 3.82 8.23
CA SER A 152 -8.19 2.51 7.61
C SER A 152 -6.72 2.24 7.23
N SER A 153 -5.78 3.08 7.69
CA SER A 153 -4.36 2.99 7.34
C SER A 153 -3.50 2.58 8.54
N GLU A 154 -2.77 1.48 8.41
CA GLU A 154 -1.74 1.05 9.35
C GLU A 154 -0.54 2.00 9.34
N PHE A 155 -0.21 2.62 8.20
CA PHE A 155 0.84 3.64 8.15
C PHE A 155 0.51 4.85 9.01
N ILE A 156 -0.76 5.23 9.06
CA ILE A 156 -1.23 6.31 9.94
C ILE A 156 -1.18 5.88 11.41
N SER A 157 -1.63 4.66 11.74
CA SER A 157 -1.52 4.12 13.10
C SER A 157 -0.08 4.02 13.59
N HIS A 158 0.87 3.62 12.73
CA HIS A 158 2.29 3.60 13.06
C HIS A 158 2.82 5.00 13.39
N ASP A 159 2.46 6.01 12.58
CA ASP A 159 2.84 7.41 12.81
C ASP A 159 2.34 7.91 14.17
N THR A 160 1.14 7.50 14.62
CA THR A 160 0.54 7.97 15.88
C THR A 160 1.05 7.23 17.12
N ASP A 161 1.28 5.92 17.01
CA ASP A 161 1.57 5.06 18.15
C ASP A 161 3.06 4.85 18.40
N GLN A 162 3.84 4.64 17.32
CA GLN A 162 5.23 4.20 17.42
C GLN A 162 6.20 4.93 16.45
N PRO A 163 6.15 6.27 16.30
CA PRO A 163 6.96 6.99 15.31
C PRO A 163 8.47 6.88 15.54
N PHE A 164 8.91 6.54 16.77
CA PHE A 164 10.33 6.50 17.16
C PHE A 164 10.84 5.09 17.50
N ILE A 165 10.08 4.03 17.23
CA ILE A 165 10.44 2.67 17.67
C ILE A 165 11.80 2.19 17.15
N LYS A 166 12.25 2.66 15.97
CA LYS A 166 13.56 2.33 15.40
C LYS A 166 14.65 3.37 15.69
N CYS A 167 14.41 4.33 16.58
CA CYS A 167 15.41 5.31 16.99
C CYS A 167 16.27 4.77 18.14
N GLU A 168 17.60 4.87 18.02
CA GLU A 168 18.56 4.37 19.01
C GLU A 168 18.53 5.15 20.33
N ASP A 169 18.16 6.42 20.26
CA ASP A 169 18.02 7.35 21.38
C ASP A 169 16.59 7.38 21.96
N PHE A 170 15.68 6.54 21.44
CA PHE A 170 14.37 6.37 22.00
C PHE A 170 14.45 5.58 23.31
N ASN A 171 13.88 6.15 24.37
CA ASN A 171 13.70 5.50 25.65
C ASN A 171 12.22 5.63 26.03
N GLU A 172 11.53 4.52 26.21
CA GLU A 172 10.10 4.49 26.60
C GLU A 172 9.85 5.28 27.90
N ALA A 173 10.85 5.36 28.80
CA ALA A 173 10.78 6.17 30.02
C ALA A 173 10.88 7.70 29.77
N SER A 174 11.32 8.11 28.57
CA SER A 174 11.49 9.50 28.14
C SER A 174 10.39 9.95 27.15
N SER A 175 9.19 9.34 27.21
CA SER A 175 7.99 9.54 26.36
C SER A 175 7.40 10.97 26.31
N ALA A 176 8.23 12.01 26.34
CA ALA A 176 7.81 13.40 26.54
C ALA A 176 8.49 14.39 25.59
N LEU A 177 8.75 14.00 24.34
CA LEU A 177 8.71 15.00 23.27
C LEU A 177 7.28 15.01 22.74
N PRO A 178 6.46 16.03 23.06
CA PRO A 178 5.12 16.14 22.50
C PRO A 178 5.26 16.39 21.00
N VAL A 179 5.10 15.34 20.19
CA VAL A 179 4.92 15.48 18.75
C VAL A 179 3.60 16.21 18.55
N GLU A 180 3.66 17.37 17.93
CA GLU A 180 2.46 18.04 17.44
C GLU A 180 2.06 17.38 16.11
N TYR A 181 0.98 16.60 16.16
CA TYR A 181 0.45 15.96 14.97
C TYR A 181 -0.32 16.97 14.12
N CYS A 182 -0.21 16.82 12.80
CA CYS A 182 -0.88 17.67 11.84
C CYS A 182 -1.49 16.85 10.71
N LEU A 183 -2.63 17.32 10.20
CA LEU A 183 -3.17 16.90 8.93
C LEU A 183 -2.59 17.80 7.84
N VAL A 184 -1.91 17.16 6.89
CA VAL A 184 -1.40 17.81 5.69
C VAL A 184 -2.34 17.50 4.54
N LEU A 185 -2.87 18.55 3.93
CA LEU A 185 -3.67 18.44 2.70
C LEU A 185 -2.84 19.01 1.55
N ARG A 186 -2.52 18.16 0.58
CA ARG A 186 -1.79 18.53 -0.63
C ARG A 186 -2.74 18.67 -1.80
N GLU A 187 -2.50 19.63 -2.69
CA GLU A 187 -3.23 19.75 -3.95
C GLU A 187 -3.16 18.43 -4.73
N TRP A 188 -4.31 17.93 -5.17
CA TRP A 188 -4.36 16.65 -5.87
C TRP A 188 -3.79 16.78 -7.28
N HIS A 189 -2.70 16.05 -7.51
CA HIS A 189 -2.20 15.74 -8.83
C HIS A 189 -2.28 14.23 -9.03
N PRO A 190 -2.93 13.74 -10.10
CA PRO A 190 -2.97 12.32 -10.40
C PRO A 190 -1.54 11.75 -10.39
N PRO A 191 -1.23 10.79 -9.50
CA PRO A 191 0.12 10.25 -9.42
C PRO A 191 0.44 9.47 -10.70
N ASP A 192 1.63 9.69 -11.25
CA ASP A 192 2.21 8.88 -12.32
C ASP A 192 3.41 8.11 -11.76
N PRO A 193 3.23 6.84 -11.36
CA PRO A 193 4.27 6.04 -10.74
C PRO A 193 5.49 5.83 -11.64
N SER A 194 5.36 6.04 -12.95
CA SER A 194 6.49 5.92 -13.87
C SER A 194 7.53 7.02 -13.64
N THR A 195 7.10 8.18 -13.17
CA THR A 195 7.91 9.39 -13.05
C THR A 195 8.52 9.58 -11.67
N GLU A 196 8.25 8.67 -10.73
CA GLU A 196 8.69 8.77 -9.35
C GLU A 196 10.03 8.08 -9.10
N PHE A 197 10.92 8.77 -8.40
CA PHE A 197 12.24 8.29 -8.04
C PHE A 197 12.53 8.54 -6.56
N ARG A 198 13.18 7.57 -5.91
CA ARG A 198 13.69 7.67 -4.55
C ARG A 198 15.19 7.91 -4.58
N CYS A 199 15.64 8.88 -3.80
CA CYS A 199 17.01 9.37 -3.81
C CYS A 199 17.62 9.25 -2.41
N PHE A 200 18.83 8.70 -2.32
CA PHE A 200 19.52 8.41 -1.07
C PHE A 200 20.69 9.39 -0.89
N VAL A 201 20.66 10.14 0.21
CA VAL A 201 21.71 11.10 0.57
C VAL A 201 22.40 10.61 1.84
N LYS A 202 23.72 10.53 1.78
CA LYS A 202 24.56 10.17 2.93
C LYS A 202 25.71 11.17 3.02
N ASP A 203 25.98 11.68 4.21
CA ASP A 203 27.07 12.63 4.46
C ASP A 203 27.05 13.86 3.51
N ASN A 204 25.84 14.38 3.23
CA ASN A 204 25.52 15.45 2.28
C ASN A 204 25.79 15.14 0.81
N GLN A 205 26.02 13.88 0.46
CA GLN A 205 26.28 13.41 -0.90
C GLN A 205 25.13 12.53 -1.39
N LEU A 206 24.69 12.76 -2.63
CA LEU A 206 23.72 11.91 -3.30
C LEU A 206 24.43 10.63 -3.76
N ILE A 207 24.11 9.50 -3.13
CA ILE A 207 24.80 8.21 -3.34
C ILE A 207 24.01 7.24 -4.23
N GLY A 208 22.68 7.39 -4.28
CA GLY A 208 21.83 6.45 -5.00
C GLY A 208 20.51 7.07 -5.47
N ILE A 209 20.02 6.59 -6.61
CA ILE A 209 18.72 6.92 -7.18
C ILE A 209 18.08 5.62 -7.67
N CYS A 210 16.81 5.38 -7.34
CA CYS A 210 16.04 4.29 -7.94
C CYS A 210 14.64 4.71 -8.37
N GLN A 211 14.05 3.98 -9.31
CA GLN A 211 12.61 4.11 -9.58
C GLN A 211 11.80 3.73 -8.33
N ARG A 212 10.74 4.48 -8.02
CA ARG A 212 9.93 4.24 -6.82
C ARG A 212 9.00 3.04 -6.95
N ASN A 213 8.40 2.84 -8.13
CA ASN A 213 7.57 1.69 -8.42
C ASN A 213 8.44 0.53 -8.93
N SER A 214 8.68 -0.48 -8.10
CA SER A 214 9.48 -1.65 -8.47
C SER A 214 8.69 -2.77 -9.17
N THR A 215 7.37 -2.62 -9.26
CA THR A 215 6.44 -3.63 -9.81
C THR A 215 6.14 -3.43 -11.30
N LYS A 216 6.77 -2.46 -11.96
CA LYS A 216 6.53 -2.22 -13.38
C LYS A 216 7.80 -1.83 -14.12
N PHE A 217 7.92 -2.35 -15.33
CA PHE A 217 8.94 -1.93 -16.27
C PHE A 217 8.46 -0.71 -17.08
N TYR A 218 9.28 0.34 -17.10
CA TYR A 218 9.04 1.54 -17.89
C TYR A 218 10.17 1.73 -18.90
N PRO A 219 9.96 1.45 -20.20
CA PRO A 219 11.02 1.47 -21.21
C PRO A 219 11.80 2.79 -21.31
N TYR A 220 11.12 3.91 -21.06
CA TYR A 220 11.78 5.22 -21.12
C TYR A 220 12.80 5.43 -20.00
N ILE A 221 12.58 4.88 -18.80
CA ILE A 221 13.52 4.99 -17.68
C ILE A 221 14.86 4.35 -18.06
N LYS A 222 14.80 3.18 -18.72
CA LYS A 222 15.99 2.49 -19.23
C LYS A 222 16.68 3.26 -20.35
N ARG A 223 15.92 3.91 -21.24
CA ARG A 223 16.46 4.71 -22.36
C ARG A 223 17.10 6.03 -21.90
N GLU A 224 16.53 6.65 -20.86
CA GLU A 224 16.88 8.01 -20.43
C GLU A 224 17.65 8.04 -19.09
N LYS A 225 18.25 6.91 -18.66
CA LYS A 225 19.01 6.78 -17.40
C LYS A 225 19.92 7.99 -17.13
N SER A 226 20.79 8.33 -18.08
CA SER A 226 21.74 9.43 -17.94
C SER A 226 21.06 10.79 -17.75
N LEU A 227 19.95 11.05 -18.45
CA LEU A 227 19.21 12.31 -18.33
C LEU A 227 18.46 12.41 -17.00
N ILE A 228 17.91 11.29 -16.51
CA ILE A 228 17.25 11.22 -15.20
C ILE A 228 18.26 11.51 -14.09
N VAL A 229 19.41 10.82 -14.12
CA VAL A 229 20.50 11.03 -13.16
C VAL A 229 20.99 12.47 -13.19
N GLU A 230 21.19 13.04 -14.37
CA GLU A 230 21.65 14.43 -14.49
C GLU A 230 20.64 15.42 -13.90
N ASP A 231 19.36 15.29 -14.26
CA ASP A 231 18.31 16.21 -13.81
C ASP A 231 18.08 16.13 -12.29
N ILE A 232 18.04 14.92 -11.72
CA ILE A 232 17.88 14.72 -10.27
C ILE A 232 19.13 15.21 -9.53
N SER A 233 20.34 14.90 -10.02
CA SER A 233 21.59 15.37 -9.40
C SER A 233 21.72 16.89 -9.46
N ARG A 234 21.26 17.52 -10.55
CA ARG A 234 21.19 18.99 -10.67
C ARG A 234 20.16 19.56 -9.70
N PHE A 235 18.98 18.95 -9.60
CA PHE A 235 17.93 19.35 -8.65
C PHE A 235 18.44 19.28 -7.21
N PHE A 236 19.05 18.15 -6.81
CA PHE A 236 19.66 17.98 -5.50
C PHE A 236 20.68 19.09 -5.20
N ARG A 237 21.68 19.28 -6.06
CA ARG A 237 22.75 20.29 -5.84
C ARG A 237 22.22 21.71 -5.74
N THR A 238 21.26 22.07 -6.59
CA THR A 238 20.78 23.46 -6.68
C THR A 238 19.66 23.78 -5.70
N LYS A 239 18.83 22.79 -5.34
CA LYS A 239 17.59 22.98 -4.58
C LYS A 239 17.60 22.37 -3.17
N ILE A 240 18.33 21.29 -2.92
CA ILE A 240 18.25 20.55 -1.65
C ILE A 240 19.55 20.58 -0.84
N SER A 241 20.69 20.32 -1.47
CA SER A 241 21.99 20.18 -0.81
C SER A 241 22.32 21.42 0.03
N GLY A 242 22.76 21.19 1.28
CA GLY A 242 23.08 22.25 2.25
C GLY A 242 21.87 23.01 2.82
N ARG A 243 20.63 22.64 2.46
CA ARG A 243 19.40 23.26 2.99
C ARG A 243 18.69 22.39 4.01
N PHE A 244 18.63 21.07 3.79
CA PHE A 244 18.04 20.14 4.75
C PHE A 244 18.94 19.99 6.00
N PRO A 245 18.38 19.95 7.23
CA PRO A 245 19.17 20.03 8.46
C PRO A 245 20.03 18.78 8.73
N GLN A 246 19.62 17.62 8.24
CA GLN A 246 20.35 16.36 8.46
C GLN A 246 21.35 16.09 7.33
N PRO A 247 22.52 15.49 7.62
CA PRO A 247 23.50 15.13 6.60
C PRO A 247 23.08 13.91 5.77
N SER A 248 22.29 13.02 6.36
CA SER A 248 21.85 11.77 5.72
C SER A 248 20.33 11.69 5.77
N TYR A 249 19.70 11.50 4.61
CA TYR A 249 18.25 11.45 4.46
C TYR A 249 17.90 10.81 3.12
N VAL A 250 16.63 10.44 2.96
CA VAL A 250 16.05 10.01 1.70
C VAL A 250 15.08 11.08 1.24
N PHE A 251 15.03 11.36 -0.06
CA PHE A 251 14.01 12.23 -0.62
C PHE A 251 13.40 11.62 -1.87
N ASP A 252 12.11 11.83 -2.04
CA ASP A 252 11.34 11.35 -3.19
C ASP A 252 11.09 12.52 -4.15
N VAL A 253 11.21 12.26 -5.45
CA VAL A 253 10.97 13.25 -6.51
C VAL A 253 10.11 12.68 -7.62
N THR A 254 9.38 13.56 -8.30
CA THR A 254 8.74 13.28 -9.58
C THR A 254 9.50 13.99 -10.70
N ARG A 255 9.69 13.29 -11.83
CA ARG A 255 10.29 13.85 -13.06
C ARG A 255 9.40 13.51 -14.27
N PRO A 256 8.27 14.22 -14.46
CA PRO A 256 7.33 13.94 -15.56
C PRO A 256 7.92 14.20 -16.95
N ARG A 257 8.88 15.13 -17.06
CA ARG A 257 9.59 15.44 -18.29
C ARG A 257 11.00 15.91 -17.99
N GLN A 258 11.87 15.90 -18.99
CA GLN A 258 13.24 16.38 -18.87
C GLN A 258 13.28 17.82 -18.34
N GLY A 259 14.17 18.06 -17.37
CA GLY A 259 14.36 19.36 -16.71
C GLY A 259 13.25 19.77 -15.72
N SER A 260 12.21 18.95 -15.54
CA SER A 260 11.10 19.24 -14.63
C SER A 260 11.12 18.25 -13.48
N THR A 261 11.71 18.64 -12.35
CA THR A 261 11.78 17.81 -11.13
C THR A 261 11.06 18.50 -9.99
N THR A 262 10.17 17.79 -9.30
CA THR A 262 9.40 18.28 -8.16
C THR A 262 9.65 17.38 -6.94
N LEU A 263 9.95 17.98 -5.80
CA LEU A 263 10.09 17.29 -4.52
C LEU A 263 8.74 16.75 -4.05
N VAL A 264 8.70 15.49 -3.64
CA VAL A 264 7.51 14.79 -3.15
C VAL A 264 7.52 14.67 -1.63
N ASP A 265 8.64 14.20 -1.06
CA ASP A 265 8.75 13.93 0.37
C ASP A 265 10.21 13.82 0.84
N PHE A 266 10.42 13.97 2.15
CA PHE A 266 11.66 13.61 2.83
C PHE A 266 11.40 12.47 3.81
N ASN A 267 12.33 11.52 3.91
CA ASN A 267 12.26 10.38 4.80
C ASN A 267 13.59 10.17 5.54
N PRO A 268 13.58 9.61 6.75
CA PRO A 268 14.80 9.32 7.48
C PRO A 268 15.70 8.31 6.76
N PHE A 269 17.02 8.44 6.94
CA PHE A 269 17.99 7.48 6.38
C PHE A 269 18.12 6.25 7.30
N GLY A 270 17.34 5.20 7.01
CA GLY A 270 17.46 3.90 7.68
C GLY A 270 16.25 3.00 7.41
N GLU A 271 16.23 1.82 8.03
CA GLU A 271 15.27 0.73 7.78
C GLU A 271 13.78 1.03 8.03
N VAL A 272 13.43 2.20 8.58
CA VAL A 272 12.04 2.68 8.60
C VAL A 272 11.55 3.06 7.19
N THR A 273 12.49 3.44 6.31
CA THR A 273 12.20 3.86 4.95
C THR A 273 12.46 2.69 4.01
N ASP A 274 11.52 2.37 3.12
CA ASP A 274 11.73 1.30 2.13
C ASP A 274 12.89 1.65 1.17
N GLY A 275 13.85 0.74 1.02
CA GLY A 275 14.99 0.87 0.10
C GLY A 275 14.62 0.61 -1.37
N VAL A 276 13.46 0.00 -1.64
CA VAL A 276 12.87 -0.32 -2.95
C VAL A 276 13.74 -1.24 -3.81
N LEU A 277 14.78 -0.69 -4.44
CA LEU A 277 15.77 -1.40 -5.27
C LEU A 277 17.16 -1.46 -4.64
N PHE A 278 17.30 -0.93 -3.42
CA PHE A 278 18.52 -1.01 -2.62
C PHE A 278 18.24 -1.72 -1.30
N SER A 279 19.21 -2.48 -0.80
CA SER A 279 19.23 -2.94 0.60
C SER A 279 19.86 -1.89 1.51
N TRP A 280 19.45 -1.81 2.77
CA TRP A 280 20.06 -0.86 3.71
C TRP A 280 21.52 -1.18 4.01
N ASP A 281 21.90 -2.46 3.97
CA ASP A 281 23.28 -2.91 4.20
C ASP A 281 24.27 -2.47 3.11
N GLU A 282 23.81 -2.28 1.87
CA GLU A 282 24.71 -1.91 0.77
C GLU A 282 24.91 -0.38 0.62
N LEU A 283 23.93 0.42 1.04
CA LEU A 283 23.98 1.89 0.91
C LEU A 283 25.24 2.53 1.50
N PRO A 284 25.78 2.08 2.66
CA PRO A 284 27.03 2.63 3.18
C PRO A 284 28.24 2.41 2.27
N SER A 285 28.27 1.30 1.54
CA SER A 285 29.34 0.95 0.61
C SER A 285 29.22 1.68 -0.73
N LEU A 286 28.01 2.11 -1.11
CA LEU A 286 27.80 2.84 -2.36
C LEU A 286 28.61 4.14 -2.41
N ASP A 287 28.71 4.86 -1.29
CA ASP A 287 29.46 6.12 -1.21
C ASP A 287 30.95 5.95 -1.59
N ALA A 288 31.53 4.79 -1.28
CA ALA A 288 32.91 4.46 -1.61
C ALA A 288 33.09 4.00 -3.07
N SER A 289 32.01 3.53 -3.70
CA SER A 289 32.01 2.97 -5.06
C SER A 289 31.48 3.92 -6.14
N CYS A 290 31.06 5.13 -5.78
CA CYS A 290 30.51 6.09 -6.73
C CYS A 290 31.58 6.47 -7.78
N ASP A 291 31.19 6.39 -9.05
CA ASP A 291 32.00 6.90 -10.16
C ASP A 291 32.20 8.40 -10.01
N ILE A 292 33.30 8.91 -10.56
CA ILE A 292 33.59 10.35 -10.59
C ILE A 292 33.41 10.84 -12.04
N ASP A 293 32.61 11.88 -12.22
CA ASP A 293 32.39 12.46 -13.54
C ASP A 293 33.61 13.28 -14.01
N ASN A 294 33.54 13.77 -15.26
CA ASN A 294 34.60 14.59 -15.85
C ASN A 294 34.87 15.91 -15.10
N LYS A 295 34.00 16.31 -14.17
CA LYS A 295 34.13 17.51 -13.33
C LYS A 295 34.67 17.19 -11.94
N GLY A 296 34.99 15.93 -11.65
CA GLY A 296 35.47 15.51 -10.33
C GLY A 296 34.34 15.28 -9.31
N GLU A 297 33.08 15.24 -9.76
CA GLU A 297 31.92 15.06 -8.89
C GLU A 297 31.51 13.58 -8.84
N LYS A 298 31.10 13.10 -7.66
CA LYS A 298 30.54 11.75 -7.52
C LYS A 298 29.21 11.64 -8.26
N VAL A 299 29.08 10.60 -9.08
CA VAL A 299 27.85 10.23 -9.78
C VAL A 299 27.11 9.19 -8.93
N PRO A 300 25.83 9.42 -8.60
CA PRO A 300 25.07 8.46 -7.82
C PRO A 300 24.79 7.19 -8.61
N GLN A 301 24.72 6.05 -7.92
CA GLN A 301 24.32 4.80 -8.55
C GLN A 301 22.83 4.85 -8.92
N PHE A 302 22.49 4.49 -10.16
CA PHE A 302 21.11 4.46 -10.64
C PHE A 302 20.58 3.04 -10.83
N ARG A 303 19.42 2.71 -10.24
CA ARG A 303 18.74 1.42 -10.40
C ARG A 303 17.32 1.56 -10.94
N CYS A 304 16.95 0.73 -11.89
CA CYS A 304 15.59 0.63 -12.42
C CYS A 304 15.28 -0.82 -12.79
N VAL A 305 14.00 -1.15 -12.95
CA VAL A 305 13.59 -2.44 -13.53
C VAL A 305 14.00 -2.45 -15.00
N GLU A 306 14.65 -3.52 -15.45
CA GLU A 306 15.28 -3.58 -16.78
C GLU A 306 14.50 -4.37 -17.83
N SER A 307 13.52 -5.17 -17.41
CA SER A 307 12.65 -6.02 -18.24
C SER A 307 11.29 -6.25 -17.57
N GLU A 308 10.29 -6.67 -18.36
CA GLU A 308 8.94 -6.99 -17.88
C GLU A 308 8.91 -8.23 -16.95
N GLU A 309 9.90 -9.11 -17.07
CA GLU A 309 10.02 -10.35 -16.28
C GLU A 309 10.51 -10.12 -14.84
N GLY A 310 11.06 -8.94 -14.54
CA GLY A 310 11.65 -8.60 -13.24
C GLY A 310 10.70 -7.90 -12.26
N VAL A 311 9.39 -8.03 -12.46
CA VAL A 311 8.35 -7.32 -11.70
C VAL A 311 8.09 -7.99 -10.35
N LYS A 312 8.20 -7.24 -9.25
CA LYS A 312 7.75 -7.66 -7.91
C LYS A 312 6.22 -7.60 -7.80
N ALA A 313 5.63 -8.39 -6.88
CA ALA A 313 4.21 -8.34 -6.56
C ALA A 313 3.77 -6.95 -6.05
N ALA A 314 2.48 -6.61 -6.20
CA ALA A 314 1.94 -5.28 -5.90
C ALA A 314 2.21 -4.82 -4.46
N ASP A 315 2.76 -3.60 -4.29
CA ASP A 315 3.35 -3.09 -3.05
C ASP A 315 2.39 -3.04 -1.83
N TYR A 316 1.06 -2.97 -2.04
CA TYR A 316 0.09 -2.77 -0.96
C TYR A 316 -1.12 -3.73 -0.99
N ALA A 317 -1.15 -4.70 -1.89
CA ALA A 317 -2.31 -5.59 -2.03
C ALA A 317 -2.58 -6.42 -0.77
N ASN A 318 -1.55 -6.69 0.03
CA ASN A 318 -1.65 -7.47 1.25
C ASN A 318 -2.49 -6.78 2.33
N TYR A 319 -2.50 -5.44 2.37
CA TYR A 319 -3.30 -4.66 3.35
C TYR A 319 -4.81 -4.71 3.08
N ALA A 320 -5.21 -5.17 1.89
CA ALA A 320 -6.62 -5.31 1.51
C ALA A 320 -7.16 -6.72 1.77
N ILE A 321 -6.36 -7.61 2.36
CA ILE A 321 -6.69 -9.03 2.54
C ILE A 321 -6.80 -9.30 4.06
N PRO A 322 -7.83 -10.05 4.50
CA PRO A 322 -7.91 -10.47 5.90
C PRO A 322 -6.63 -11.17 6.36
N LEU A 323 -6.17 -10.84 7.58
CA LEU A 323 -4.96 -11.39 8.19
C LEU A 323 -4.94 -12.92 8.14
N ASP A 324 -6.09 -13.57 8.35
CA ASP A 324 -6.18 -15.03 8.28
C ASP A 324 -5.76 -15.58 6.91
N ILE A 325 -6.16 -14.91 5.82
CA ILE A 325 -5.77 -15.32 4.45
C ILE A 325 -4.29 -15.03 4.22
N GLN A 326 -3.77 -13.92 4.76
CA GLN A 326 -2.35 -13.60 4.64
C GLN A 326 -1.47 -14.64 5.35
N ASP A 327 -1.82 -15.04 6.57
CA ASP A 327 -1.10 -16.03 7.36
C ASP A 327 -1.13 -17.41 6.70
N LEU A 328 -2.26 -17.75 6.08
CA LEU A 328 -2.43 -18.97 5.29
C LEU A 328 -1.51 -18.99 4.05
N VAL A 329 -1.41 -17.87 3.34
CA VAL A 329 -0.58 -17.73 2.14
C VAL A 329 0.91 -17.72 2.50
N ALA A 330 1.29 -17.06 3.60
CA ALA A 330 2.66 -17.02 4.10
C ALA A 330 3.09 -18.35 4.75
N GLY A 331 2.14 -19.18 5.16
CA GLY A 331 2.40 -20.45 5.85
C GLY A 331 2.89 -20.25 7.28
N GLU A 332 2.64 -19.09 7.88
CA GLU A 332 3.10 -18.73 9.21
C GLU A 332 2.24 -19.37 10.31
N ASP A 333 0.94 -19.59 10.05
CA ASP A 333 0.02 -20.19 11.02
C ASP A 333 -0.61 -21.51 10.53
N PRO A 334 -0.10 -22.67 10.99
CA PRO A 334 -0.65 -23.98 10.65
C PRO A 334 -2.03 -24.25 11.27
N TYR A 335 -2.42 -23.54 12.35
CA TYR A 335 -3.73 -23.73 12.99
C TYR A 335 -4.85 -23.10 12.16
N LYS A 336 -4.63 -21.90 11.61
CA LYS A 336 -5.57 -21.26 10.67
C LYS A 336 -5.81 -22.12 9.44
N PHE A 337 -4.76 -22.79 8.95
CA PHE A 337 -4.89 -23.77 7.85
C PHE A 337 -5.74 -24.99 8.23
N MET A 338 -5.54 -25.52 9.43
CA MET A 338 -6.36 -26.62 9.94
C MET A 338 -7.83 -26.23 10.09
N ASP A 339 -8.13 -25.00 10.53
CA ASP A 339 -9.50 -24.53 10.67
C ASP A 339 -10.17 -24.28 9.32
N LEU A 340 -9.45 -23.74 8.33
CA LEU A 340 -9.94 -23.66 6.94
C LEU A 340 -10.25 -25.06 6.37
N MET A 341 -9.38 -26.04 6.63
CA MET A 341 -9.59 -27.41 6.18
C MET A 341 -10.80 -28.07 6.87
N LYS A 342 -11.02 -27.81 8.17
CA LYS A 342 -12.22 -28.28 8.89
C LYS A 342 -13.50 -27.65 8.33
N MET A 343 -13.50 -26.36 8.03
CA MET A 343 -14.66 -25.71 7.37
C MET A 343 -14.98 -26.35 6.02
N LYS A 344 -13.96 -26.65 5.21
CA LYS A 344 -14.16 -27.36 3.92
C LYS A 344 -14.71 -28.77 4.07
N ILE A 345 -14.30 -29.49 5.12
CA ILE A 345 -14.83 -30.82 5.40
C ILE A 345 -16.31 -30.73 5.83
N GLN A 346 -16.64 -29.78 6.70
CA GLN A 346 -18.03 -29.57 7.16
C GLN A 346 -18.97 -29.10 6.05
N SER A 347 -18.49 -28.29 5.11
CA SER A 347 -19.28 -27.87 3.94
C SER A 347 -19.44 -28.99 2.90
N ALA A 348 -18.49 -29.92 2.80
CA ALA A 348 -18.65 -31.12 1.97
C ALA A 348 -19.59 -32.17 2.58
N GLU A 349 -19.71 -32.23 3.91
CA GLU A 349 -20.60 -33.16 4.62
C GLU A 349 -22.07 -32.65 4.69
N GLY A 350 -22.34 -31.39 4.34
CA GLY A 350 -23.68 -30.79 4.33
C GLY A 350 -24.51 -31.03 3.06
N ASP A 351 -23.86 -31.32 1.92
CA ASP A 351 -24.52 -31.48 0.61
C ASP A 351 -24.98 -32.92 0.30
N ASP A 352 -24.62 -33.92 1.12
CA ASP A 352 -24.93 -35.34 0.87
C ASP A 352 -26.12 -35.91 1.67
N SER A 353 -26.95 -35.05 2.28
CA SER A 353 -28.14 -35.52 3.03
C SER A 353 -29.46 -35.39 2.25
N SER A 354 -29.57 -36.09 1.12
CA SER A 354 -30.90 -36.45 0.61
C SER A 354 -30.94 -37.81 -0.10
N SER A 355 -31.76 -38.72 0.46
CA SER A 355 -32.20 -40.03 -0.05
C SER A 355 -31.09 -41.09 -0.19
N GLU A 356 -31.23 -42.34 0.26
CA GLU A 356 -32.38 -43.25 0.16
C GLU A 356 -32.42 -44.27 1.32
N ASP A 357 -33.65 -44.63 1.68
CA ASP A 357 -34.00 -45.87 2.39
C ASP A 357 -33.46 -47.11 1.66
N GLU A 358 -32.88 -48.07 2.38
CA GLU A 358 -33.25 -49.51 2.33
C GLU A 358 -32.38 -50.33 3.31
N SER A 359 -33.04 -51.19 4.10
CA SER A 359 -32.44 -52.23 4.96
C SER A 359 -32.66 -53.62 4.32
N PRO A 360 -32.10 -54.74 4.84
CA PRO A 360 -30.75 -55.20 4.51
C PRO A 360 -30.68 -56.69 4.08
N CYS A 361 -29.54 -57.05 3.46
CA CYS A 361 -28.85 -58.34 3.54
C CYS A 361 -29.52 -59.60 2.95
N GLU A 362 -28.87 -60.23 1.95
CA GLU A 362 -28.75 -61.70 1.95
C GLU A 362 -27.47 -62.20 1.26
N GLN A 363 -26.93 -63.27 1.84
CA GLN A 363 -25.64 -63.90 1.58
C GLN A 363 -25.67 -64.85 0.38
N ARG A 364 -24.52 -65.02 -0.31
CA ARG A 364 -23.91 -66.32 -0.71
C ARG A 364 -22.65 -66.05 -1.56
N LYS A 365 -21.44 -66.27 -1.06
CA LYS A 365 -20.64 -67.52 -0.97
C LYS A 365 -20.14 -68.07 -2.32
N GLU A 366 -18.84 -68.43 -2.26
CA GLU A 366 -18.05 -69.29 -3.16
C GLU A 366 -17.44 -68.63 -4.39
N LYS A 367 -16.20 -68.90 -4.83
CA LYS A 367 -14.94 -69.50 -4.31
C LYS A 367 -13.99 -69.49 -5.53
N SER A 368 -12.70 -69.73 -5.29
CA SER A 368 -11.63 -70.07 -6.26
C SER A 368 -11.19 -68.99 -7.26
N ASN A 369 -9.97 -68.96 -7.77
CA ASN A 369 -8.60 -69.31 -7.37
C ASN A 369 -7.76 -68.89 -8.60
N GLU A 370 -6.46 -68.71 -8.41
CA GLU A 370 -5.42 -68.92 -9.44
C GLU A 370 -5.16 -67.86 -10.53
N SER A 371 -3.98 -67.23 -10.35
CA SER A 371 -2.82 -67.19 -11.26
C SER A 371 -2.96 -66.61 -12.67
N GLY A 372 -2.03 -65.72 -13.01
CA GLY A 372 -1.68 -65.44 -14.41
C GLY A 372 -0.74 -64.24 -14.56
N GLN A 373 0.57 -64.48 -14.50
CA GLN A 373 1.55 -63.63 -15.20
C GLN A 373 1.25 -63.66 -16.70
N CYS A 374 1.28 -62.51 -17.39
CA CYS A 374 1.92 -62.45 -18.71
C CYS A 374 2.27 -61.03 -19.16
N SER A 375 3.45 -60.96 -19.75
CA SER A 375 4.17 -59.87 -20.40
C SER A 375 3.83 -59.71 -21.89
N SER A 376 3.96 -58.49 -22.45
CA SER A 376 4.35 -58.22 -23.86
C SER A 376 4.44 -56.69 -24.06
N LYS A 377 5.59 -56.05 -24.33
CA LYS A 377 6.46 -55.96 -25.54
C LYS A 377 5.80 -55.37 -26.81
N GLY A 378 6.49 -54.37 -27.38
CA GLY A 378 6.32 -53.80 -28.74
C GLY A 378 6.59 -52.27 -28.72
N ASN A 379 7.77 -51.67 -28.96
CA ASN A 379 8.89 -51.79 -29.90
C ASN A 379 8.70 -51.06 -31.26
N PHE A 380 9.66 -50.15 -31.57
CA PHE A 380 10.04 -49.55 -32.88
C PHE A 380 9.11 -48.47 -33.49
N SER A 381 9.57 -47.39 -34.15
CA SER A 381 10.86 -47.10 -34.82
C SER A 381 11.08 -45.58 -35.03
N LYS A 382 12.36 -45.19 -35.11
CA LYS A 382 12.88 -43.92 -35.67
C LYS A 382 12.93 -44.00 -37.20
N SER A 383 12.89 -42.85 -37.89
CA SER A 383 13.70 -42.64 -39.09
C SER A 383 14.05 -41.15 -39.27
N ALA A 384 15.33 -40.91 -39.49
CA ALA A 384 15.96 -39.65 -39.88
C ALA A 384 16.54 -39.81 -41.30
N ALA A 385 16.68 -38.70 -42.03
CA ALA A 385 17.62 -38.41 -43.12
C ALA A 385 17.22 -37.01 -43.64
N GLU A 386 17.96 -35.90 -43.52
CA GLU A 386 19.38 -35.57 -43.79
C GLU A 386 19.71 -35.47 -45.30
N ILE A 387 20.50 -34.41 -45.61
CA ILE A 387 21.38 -34.16 -46.79
C ILE A 387 20.72 -33.37 -47.95
N ASP A 388 21.31 -32.32 -48.57
CA ASP A 388 22.51 -31.46 -48.37
C ASP A 388 22.54 -30.37 -49.47
N LYS A 389 23.20 -29.24 -49.16
CA LYS A 389 24.04 -28.33 -50.00
C LYS A 389 23.60 -27.47 -51.22
N GLN A 390 24.25 -26.29 -51.19
CA GLN A 390 24.85 -25.44 -52.26
C GLN A 390 23.91 -24.55 -53.10
N SER A 391 24.27 -23.34 -53.57
CA SER A 391 25.34 -22.35 -53.35
C SER A 391 24.97 -21.09 -54.16
N ASP A 392 25.64 -19.97 -53.88
CA ASP A 392 25.86 -18.79 -54.74
C ASP A 392 24.67 -17.90 -55.18
N ARG A 393 24.61 -16.69 -54.61
CA ARG A 393 25.09 -15.45 -55.27
C ARG A 393 25.12 -14.26 -54.32
#